data_AF-A0AAC8Q6D2-F1
#
_entry.id   AF-A0AAC8Q6D2-F1
#
_cell.length_a   1.000
_cell.length_b   1.000
_cell.length_c   1.000
_cell.angle_alpha   90.00
_cell.angle_beta   90.00
_cell.angle_gamma   90.00
#
_symmetry.space_group_name_H-M   'P 1'
#
loop_
_entity.id
_entity.type
_entity.pdbx_description
1 polymer ?
#
loop_
_entity_poly.entity_id
_entity_poly.type
_entity_poly.pdbx_seq_one_letter_code
_entity_poly.pdbx_strand_id
1 'polypeptide(L)'
;MLCDGRGVPIGLVVGGANTNDHKLLRQTLESIPVPRPGSTGQQPQGLCLDAGYDYDEVRRVAEDFGLTLHVRPRDYRTREVERSAHKQARRWVVERAHSWHNRFRRILVRWEKREDTWLAMLHLACGVIAWFHRVLPE
;
A
#
# COMPACT_ATOMS: atom_id res chain seq x y z
N MET A 1 -3.30 0.68 -3.47
CA MET A 1 -3.11 -0.74 -3.09
C MET A 1 -2.15 -0.81 -1.92
N LEU A 2 -2.46 -1.62 -0.90
CA LEU A 2 -1.60 -1.90 0.25
C LEU A 2 -1.00 -3.29 0.08
N CYS A 3 0.29 -3.42 0.38
CA CYS A 3 1.01 -4.69 0.31
C CYS A 3 1.70 -5.00 1.64
N ASP A 4 1.88 -6.29 1.93
CA ASP A 4 2.74 -6.74 3.03
C ASP A 4 4.23 -6.63 2.68
N GLY A 5 5.12 -7.04 3.58
CA GLY A 5 6.57 -6.99 3.37
C GLY A 5 7.10 -7.90 2.25
N ARG A 6 6.32 -8.89 1.78
CA ARG A 6 6.67 -9.79 0.68
C ARG A 6 6.14 -9.31 -0.66
N GLY A 7 5.25 -8.32 -0.67
CA GLY A 7 4.58 -7.79 -1.86
C GLY A 7 3.20 -8.38 -2.11
N VAL A 8 2.64 -9.12 -1.15
CA VAL A 8 1.28 -9.65 -1.26
C VAL A 8 0.29 -8.50 -1.11
N PRO A 9 -0.63 -8.28 -2.07
CA PRO A 9 -1.71 -7.31 -1.91
C PRO A 9 -2.62 -7.72 -0.75
N ILE A 10 -2.74 -6.86 0.26
CA ILE A 10 -3.55 -7.10 1.47
C ILE A 10 -4.67 -6.07 1.66
N GLY A 11 -4.73 -5.05 0.81
CA GLY A 11 -5.78 -4.03 0.82
C GLY A 11 -5.86 -3.30 -0.52
N LEU A 12 -7.07 -2.93 -0.93
CA LEU A 12 -7.34 -2.32 -2.22
C LEU A 12 -8.56 -1.39 -2.13
N VAL A 13 -8.40 -0.20 -2.69
CA VAL A 13 -9.48 0.75 -2.93
C VAL A 13 -9.34 1.28 -4.35
N VAL A 14 -10.48 1.46 -5.02
CA VAL A 14 -10.58 2.14 -6.31
C VAL A 14 -10.95 3.60 -6.02
N GLY A 15 -10.23 4.53 -6.64
CA GLY A 15 -10.52 5.96 -6.59
C GLY A 15 -10.65 6.54 -7.99
N GLY A 16 -11.25 7.73 -8.07
CA GLY A 16 -11.29 8.49 -9.32
C GLY A 16 -9.91 9.00 -9.72
N ALA A 17 -9.65 9.13 -11.03
CA ALA A 17 -8.36 9.61 -11.54
C ALA A 17 -8.01 11.05 -11.11
N ASN A 18 -9.00 11.83 -10.67
CA ASN A 18 -8.85 13.19 -10.14
C ASN A 18 -8.62 13.22 -8.62
N THR A 19 -8.56 12.06 -7.96
CA THR A 19 -8.40 11.96 -6.50
C THR A 19 -6.94 11.71 -6.16
N ASN A 20 -6.36 12.56 -5.33
CA ASN A 20 -5.01 12.35 -4.82
C ASN A 20 -4.97 11.12 -3.90
N ASP A 21 -3.98 10.24 -4.09
CA ASP A 21 -3.92 8.96 -3.39
C ASP A 21 -3.91 9.06 -1.85
N HIS A 22 -3.33 10.13 -1.29
CA HIS A 22 -3.32 10.31 0.18
C HIS A 22 -4.72 10.37 0.78
N LYS A 23 -5.73 10.83 0.02
CA LYS A 23 -7.12 10.88 0.46
C LYS A 23 -7.75 9.48 0.58
N LEU A 24 -7.19 8.50 -0.12
CA LEU A 24 -7.66 7.11 -0.11
C LEU A 24 -6.96 6.27 0.96
N LEU A 25 -6.01 6.82 1.71
CA LEU A 25 -5.17 6.05 2.62
C LEU A 25 -6.00 5.33 3.69
N ARG A 26 -6.91 6.04 4.37
CA ARG A 26 -7.78 5.46 5.39
C ARG A 26 -8.60 4.31 4.80
N GLN A 27 -9.32 4.57 3.73
CA GLN A 27 -10.14 3.56 3.05
C GLN A 27 -9.29 2.34 2.64
N THR A 28 -8.05 2.58 2.20
CA THR A 28 -7.13 1.50 1.82
C THR A 28 -6.73 0.65 3.03
N LEU A 29 -6.48 1.26 4.19
CA LEU A 29 -6.21 0.52 5.44
C LEU A 29 -7.46 -0.21 5.97
N GLU A 30 -8.65 0.36 5.78
CA GLU A 30 -9.94 -0.27 6.16
C GLU A 30 -10.31 -1.43 5.24
N SER A 31 -9.83 -1.44 4.00
CA SER A 31 -10.10 -2.50 3.03
C SER A 31 -9.37 -3.83 3.31
N ILE A 32 -8.56 -3.90 4.38
CA ILE A 32 -7.85 -5.13 4.73
C ILE A 32 -8.90 -6.20 5.12
N PRO A 33 -8.95 -7.34 4.40
CA PRO A 33 -10.04 -8.30 4.54
C PRO A 33 -9.95 -9.18 5.79
N VAL A 34 -8.86 -9.06 6.55
CA VAL A 34 -8.59 -9.85 7.75
C VAL A 34 -8.16 -8.94 8.90
N PRO A 35 -8.44 -9.30 10.17
CA PRO A 35 -7.95 -8.54 11.31
C PRO A 35 -6.43 -8.41 11.27
N ARG A 36 -5.94 -7.17 11.44
CA ARG A 36 -4.50 -6.94 11.57
C ARG A 36 -4.01 -7.50 12.91
N PRO A 37 -2.79 -8.09 12.96
CA PRO A 37 -2.13 -8.36 14.22
C PRO A 37 -2.00 -7.07 15.04
N GLY A 38 -2.18 -7.15 16.36
CA GLY A 38 -2.01 -6.01 17.24
C GLY A 38 -0.58 -5.45 17.15
N SER A 39 -0.47 -4.13 17.00
CA SER A 39 0.81 -3.43 17.10
C SER A 39 1.18 -3.34 18.58
N THR A 40 2.33 -3.90 18.96
CA THR A 40 2.86 -3.80 20.33
C THR A 40 4.20 -3.06 20.30
N GLY A 41 4.62 -2.45 21.41
CA GLY A 41 5.91 -1.76 21.47
C GLY A 41 7.11 -2.64 21.10
N GLN A 42 7.00 -3.97 21.24
CA GLN A 42 8.02 -4.94 20.83
C GLN A 42 7.89 -5.41 19.39
N GLN A 43 6.73 -5.23 18.75
CA GLN A 43 6.46 -5.56 17.36
C GLN A 43 5.75 -4.40 16.66
N PRO A 44 6.45 -3.27 16.43
CA PRO A 44 5.86 -2.14 15.74
C PRO A 44 5.56 -2.50 14.28
N GLN A 45 4.40 -2.08 13.80
CA GLN A 45 4.03 -2.21 12.39
C GLN A 45 4.36 -0.92 11.63
N GLY A 46 5.29 -1.01 10.69
CA GLY A 46 5.70 0.13 9.85
C GLY A 46 4.78 0.31 8.62
N LEU A 47 4.44 1.56 8.32
CA LEU A 47 3.74 1.96 7.09
C LEU A 47 4.69 2.76 6.20
N CYS A 48 5.16 2.16 5.11
CA CYS A 48 6.03 2.83 4.14
C CYS A 48 5.19 3.55 3.07
N LEU A 49 5.34 4.87 2.95
CA LEU A 49 4.67 5.68 1.94
C LEU A 49 5.69 6.55 1.17
N ASP A 50 5.30 6.96 -0.03
CA ASP A 50 6.12 7.88 -0.83
C ASP A 50 6.08 9.31 -0.28
N ALA A 51 7.05 10.15 -0.64
CA ALA A 51 7.12 11.56 -0.22
C ALA A 51 5.85 12.36 -0.57
N GLY A 52 5.10 11.96 -1.59
CA GLY A 52 3.79 12.52 -1.93
C GLY A 52 2.70 12.29 -0.88
N TYR A 53 2.96 11.52 0.18
CA TYR A 53 2.05 11.30 1.31
C TYR A 53 2.44 12.12 2.55
N ASP A 54 3.39 13.05 2.44
CA ASP A 54 3.80 13.92 3.55
C ASP A 54 2.73 14.98 3.88
N TYR A 55 1.65 14.54 4.53
CA TYR A 55 0.49 15.35 4.96
C TYR A 55 0.10 15.01 6.41
N ASP A 56 -0.40 16.00 7.16
CA ASP A 56 -0.81 15.78 8.56
C ASP A 56 -2.04 14.87 8.69
N GLU A 57 -2.88 14.82 7.67
CA GLU A 57 -3.95 13.82 7.59
C GLU A 57 -3.40 12.39 7.52
N VAL A 58 -2.33 12.16 6.76
CA VAL A 58 -1.68 10.84 6.65
C VAL A 58 -1.07 10.42 7.99
N ARG A 59 -0.45 11.36 8.72
CA ARG A 59 0.08 11.11 10.07
C ARG A 59 -1.01 10.66 11.03
N ARG A 60 -2.12 11.40 11.09
CA ARG A 60 -3.29 11.06 11.92
C ARG A 60 -3.86 9.70 11.56
N VAL A 61 -4.00 9.40 10.28
CA VAL A 61 -4.44 8.06 9.83
C VAL A 61 -3.46 6.96 10.27
N ALA A 62 -2.15 7.18 10.19
CA ALA A 62 -1.19 6.17 10.66
C ALA A 62 -1.31 5.95 12.19
N GLU A 63 -1.47 7.02 12.97
CA GLU A 63 -1.66 6.97 14.42
C GLU A 63 -2.94 6.23 14.82
N ASP A 64 -4.07 6.52 14.16
CA ASP A 64 -5.36 5.84 14.41
C ASP A 64 -5.28 4.33 14.18
N PHE A 65 -4.40 3.89 13.28
CA PHE A 65 -4.17 2.48 12.99
C PHE A 65 -3.00 1.88 13.80
N GLY A 66 -2.35 2.66 14.67
CA GLY A 66 -1.20 2.22 15.47
C GLY A 66 0.03 1.86 14.63
N LEU A 67 0.21 2.54 13.49
CA LEU A 67 1.27 2.30 12.52
C LEU A 67 2.40 3.33 12.66
N THR A 68 3.65 2.86 12.64
CA THR A 68 4.82 3.75 12.55
C THR A 68 4.97 4.22 11.10
N LEU A 69 4.71 5.51 10.87
CA LEU A 69 4.81 6.09 9.53
C LEU A 69 6.28 6.25 9.09
N HIS A 70 6.60 5.67 7.93
CA HIS A 70 7.87 5.84 7.22
C HIS A 70 7.60 6.59 5.91
N VAL A 71 7.64 7.91 5.98
CA VAL A 71 7.52 8.80 4.81
C VAL A 71 8.76 9.68 4.70
N ARG A 72 9.24 9.93 3.48
CA ARG A 72 10.28 10.93 3.28
C ARG A 72 9.66 12.33 3.37
N PRO A 73 10.20 13.24 4.19
CA PRO A 73 9.72 14.61 4.23
C PRO A 73 9.86 15.28 2.86
N ARG A 74 8.86 16.07 2.47
CA ARG A 74 8.84 16.82 1.21
C ARG A 74 9.95 17.89 1.16
N ASP A 75 10.31 18.42 2.32
CA ASP A 75 11.36 19.43 2.53
C ASP A 75 12.71 18.83 2.97
N TYR A 76 13.03 17.62 2.49
CA TYR A 76 14.27 16.91 2.86
C TYR A 76 15.56 17.63 2.44
N ARG A 77 15.47 18.70 1.63
CA ARG A 77 16.62 19.54 1.24
C ARG A 77 16.96 20.59 2.30
N THR A 78 16.01 20.95 3.16
CA THR A 78 16.17 22.00 4.18
C THR A 78 16.19 21.42 5.60
N ARG A 79 15.61 20.23 5.81
CA ARG A 79 15.66 19.52 7.09
C ARG A 79 16.76 18.46 7.09
N GLU A 80 17.62 18.47 8.10
CA GLU A 80 18.51 17.33 8.39
C GLU A 80 17.66 16.11 8.71
N VAL A 81 17.43 15.27 7.70
CA VAL A 81 16.79 13.98 7.90
C VAL A 81 17.86 13.02 8.39
N GLU A 82 17.85 12.70 9.68
CA GLU A 82 18.66 11.61 10.23
C GLU A 82 18.36 10.32 9.45
N ARG A 83 19.31 9.92 8.59
CA ARG A 83 19.29 8.65 7.90
C ARG A 83 19.59 7.54 8.91
N SER A 84 18.60 7.13 9.67
CA SER A 84 18.70 5.93 10.48
C SER A 84 18.75 4.71 9.55
N ALA A 85 19.81 3.90 9.66
CA ALA A 85 20.04 2.72 8.83
C ALA A 85 18.89 1.69 8.87
N HIS A 86 18.03 1.77 9.90
CA HIS A 86 16.85 0.91 10.07
C HIS A 86 15.56 1.44 9.40
N LYS A 87 15.56 2.63 8.80
CA LYS A 87 14.41 3.25 8.12
C LYS A 87 14.52 3.17 6.59
N GLN A 88 14.98 2.05 6.05
CA GLN A 88 15.05 1.89 4.60
C GLN A 88 13.65 1.68 4.03
N ALA A 89 13.13 2.70 3.33
CA ALA A 89 11.83 2.61 2.66
C ALA A 89 11.84 1.45 1.66
N ARG A 90 11.02 0.43 1.90
CA ARG A 90 10.90 -0.77 1.05
C ARG A 90 9.96 -0.52 -0.13
N ARG A 91 10.15 0.61 -0.82
CA ARG A 91 9.29 1.05 -1.94
C ARG A 91 9.23 0.01 -3.06
N TRP A 92 10.32 -0.71 -3.30
CA TRP A 92 10.39 -1.77 -4.31
C TRP A 92 9.31 -2.85 -4.12
N VAL A 93 8.81 -3.06 -2.90
CA VAL A 93 7.81 -4.10 -2.58
C VAL A 93 6.48 -3.79 -3.26
N VAL A 94 5.97 -2.56 -3.09
CA VAL A 94 4.71 -2.13 -3.71
C VAL A 94 4.85 -1.98 -5.23
N GLU A 95 6.01 -1.52 -5.71
CA GLU A 95 6.31 -1.44 -7.14
C GLU A 95 6.31 -2.82 -7.81
N ARG A 96 6.87 -3.83 -7.13
CA ARG A 96 6.82 -5.23 -7.60
C ARG A 96 5.38 -5.75 -7.64
N ALA A 97 4.58 -5.48 -6.62
CA ALA A 97 3.17 -5.87 -6.59
C ALA A 97 2.37 -5.22 -7.74
N HIS A 98 2.66 -3.95 -8.05
CA HIS A 98 2.11 -3.27 -9.23
C HIS A 98 2.61 -3.88 -10.54
N SER A 99 3.88 -4.31 -10.63
CA SER A 99 4.41 -5.00 -11.79
C SER A 99 3.67 -6.32 -12.07
N TRP A 100 3.31 -7.08 -11.04
CA TRP A 100 2.47 -8.27 -11.20
C TRP A 100 1.05 -7.93 -11.65
N HIS A 101 0.42 -6.90 -11.09
CA HIS A 101 -0.87 -6.40 -11.57
C HIS A 101 -0.84 -6.06 -13.06
N ASN A 102 0.23 -5.41 -13.51
CA ASN A 102 0.43 -5.01 -14.90
C ASN A 102 0.62 -6.21 -15.86
N ARG A 103 0.85 -7.43 -15.36
CA ARG A 103 0.88 -8.65 -16.19
C ARG A 103 -0.50 -9.15 -16.59
N PHE A 104 -1.54 -8.77 -15.85
CA PHE A 104 -2.91 -9.05 -16.23
C PHE A 104 -3.33 -8.02 -17.29
N ARG A 105 -3.37 -8.43 -18.56
CA ARG A 105 -3.72 -7.53 -19.70
C ARG A 105 -5.03 -6.77 -19.49
N ARG A 106 -5.98 -7.41 -18.81
CA ARG A 106 -7.30 -6.86 -18.48
C ARG A 106 -7.29 -5.79 -17.39
N ILE A 107 -6.22 -5.74 -16.60
CA ILE A 107 -5.96 -4.71 -15.58
C ILE A 107 -5.07 -3.61 -16.16
N LEU A 108 -4.02 -3.98 -16.91
CA LEU A 108 -3.11 -3.01 -17.54
C LEU A 108 -3.87 -1.97 -18.37
N VAL A 109 -4.87 -2.43 -19.13
CA VAL A 109 -5.82 -1.57 -19.82
C VAL A 109 -7.20 -1.80 -19.22
N ARG A 110 -7.79 -0.76 -18.63
CA ARG A 110 -9.16 -0.83 -18.11
C ARG A 110 -10.17 -0.85 -19.25
N TRP A 111 -10.68 -2.04 -19.55
CA TRP A 111 -11.80 -2.24 -20.49
C TRP A 111 -13.17 -2.07 -19.84
N GLU A 112 -13.24 -2.25 -18.51
CA GLU A 112 -14.47 -2.26 -17.76
C GLU A 112 -15.09 -0.87 -17.61
N LYS A 113 -16.34 -0.75 -18.07
CA LYS A 113 -17.14 0.47 -17.93
C LYS A 113 -17.69 0.63 -16.52
N ARG A 114 -18.18 -0.46 -15.93
CA ARG A 114 -18.73 -0.45 -14.57
C ARG A 114 -17.64 -0.63 -13.53
N GLU A 115 -17.76 0.09 -12.42
CA GLU A 115 -16.77 0.07 -11.34
C GLU A 115 -16.78 -1.25 -10.56
N ASP A 116 -17.94 -1.86 -10.36
CA ASP A 116 -18.08 -3.14 -9.66
C ASP A 116 -17.38 -4.28 -10.42
N THR A 117 -17.54 -4.35 -11.74
CA THR A 117 -16.81 -5.32 -12.57
C THR A 117 -15.30 -5.07 -12.54
N TRP A 118 -14.89 -3.80 -12.55
CA TRP A 118 -13.48 -3.43 -12.43
C TRP A 118 -12.89 -3.86 -11.08
N LEU A 119 -13.60 -3.58 -10.00
CA LEU A 119 -13.21 -3.97 -8.65
C LEU A 119 -13.12 -5.49 -8.50
N ALA A 120 -14.07 -6.24 -9.06
CA ALA A 120 -14.03 -7.70 -9.08
C ALA A 120 -12.79 -8.25 -9.82
N MET A 121 -12.42 -7.65 -10.97
CA MET A 121 -11.22 -8.03 -11.71
C MET A 121 -9.93 -7.75 -10.93
N LEU A 122 -9.86 -6.62 -10.23
CA LEU A 122 -8.73 -6.31 -9.37
C LEU A 122 -8.61 -7.29 -8.19
N HIS A 123 -9.72 -7.61 -7.51
CA HIS A 123 -9.73 -8.61 -6.45
C HIS A 123 -9.29 -10.00 -6.95
N LEU A 124 -9.73 -10.40 -8.14
CA LEU A 124 -9.29 -11.65 -8.76
C LEU A 124 -7.76 -11.67 -8.96
N ALA A 125 -7.17 -10.59 -9.48
CA ALA A 125 -5.72 -10.52 -9.62
C ALA A 125 -4.98 -10.50 -8.27
N CYS A 126 -5.47 -9.75 -7.28
CA CYS A 126 -4.94 -9.80 -5.92
C CYS A 126 -4.95 -11.22 -5.36
N GLY A 127 -6.06 -11.95 -5.53
CA GLY A 127 -6.20 -13.34 -5.09
C GLY A 127 -5.23 -14.29 -5.79
N VAL A 128 -5.05 -14.13 -7.11
CA VAL A 128 -4.06 -14.91 -7.88
C VAL A 128 -2.63 -14.63 -7.42
N ILE A 129 -2.27 -13.36 -7.20
CA ILE A 129 -0.94 -12.98 -6.69
C ILE A 129 -0.71 -13.57 -5.29
N ALA A 130 -1.68 -13.43 -4.38
CA ALA A 130 -1.60 -13.97 -3.03
C ALA A 130 -1.47 -15.49 -3.03
N TRP A 131 -2.21 -16.18 -3.89
CA TRP A 131 -2.12 -17.63 -4.07
C TRP A 131 -0.71 -18.07 -4.48
N PHE A 132 -0.11 -17.43 -5.48
CA PHE A 132 1.24 -17.78 -5.94
C PHE A 132 2.31 -17.55 -4.87
N HIS A 133 2.17 -16.49 -4.06
CA HIS A 133 3.05 -16.28 -2.90
C HIS A 133 2.95 -17.35 -1.81
N ARG A 134 1.80 -18.03 -1.71
CA ARG A 134 1.59 -19.10 -0.73
C ARG A 134 2.10 -20.45 -1.22
N VAL A 135 1.99 -20.70 -2.53
CA VAL A 135 2.22 -22.00 -3.16
C VAL A 135 3.65 -22.17 -3.69
N LEU A 136 4.28 -21.08 -4.14
CA LEU A 136 5.68 -21.13 -4.59
C LEU A 136 6.60 -20.92 -3.38
N PRO A 137 7.46 -21.90 -3.02
CA PRO A 137 8.52 -21.66 -2.05
C PRO A 137 9.49 -20.59 -2.57
N GLU A 138 10.03 -19.78 -1.65
CA GLU A 138 11.09 -18.79 -1.95
C GLU A 138 12.38 -19.47 -2.42
#